data_AF-D9PL85-F1
#
_entry.id   AF-D9PL85-F1
#
_cell.length_a   1.000
_cell.length_b   1.000
_cell.length_c   1.000
_cell.angle_alpha   90.00
_cell.angle_beta   90.00
_cell.angle_gamma   90.00
#
_symmetry.space_group_name_H-M   'P 1'
#
loop_
_entity.id
_entity.type
_entity.pdbx_description
1 polymer ?
#
loop_
_entity_poly.entity_id
_entity_poly.type
_entity_poly.pdbx_seq_one_letter_code
_entity_poly.pdbx_strand_id
1 'polypeptide(L)'
;RQFNPKEKTMGNPSFYFFDSAFRVVKRIEGRKGIWEGSRWRIENGIIQELKEDGQYGFAKFEAYALQIPETPETFMRGTRKPEEMSYWQLKAYAETVGQEGYNNAKYLVDMNIKLAFPFISLILLTIGIPLALAVKKGGTPLAVSVGMAVCFLYVLILGLARSLGLAGVLPPLFSAWLANLLFLFLGIYMMIHMER
;
A
#
# COMPACT_ATOMS: atom_id res chain seq x y z
N ARG A 1 -15.32 8.97 -8.59
CA ARG A 1 -15.70 9.27 -7.19
C ARG A 1 -15.23 10.70 -6.89
N GLN A 2 -16.15 11.67 -6.81
CA GLN A 2 -15.82 13.06 -6.48
C GLN A 2 -16.21 13.29 -5.02
N PHE A 3 -15.28 12.99 -4.11
CA PHE A 3 -15.39 13.46 -2.73
C PHE A 3 -14.71 14.83 -2.68
N ASN A 4 -15.42 15.87 -2.24
CA ASN A 4 -14.84 17.21 -2.09
C ASN A 4 -14.36 17.39 -0.64
N PRO A 5 -13.03 17.38 -0.38
CA PRO A 5 -12.50 17.43 0.98
C PRO A 5 -12.78 18.76 1.70
N LYS A 6 -12.89 19.86 0.94
CA LYS A 6 -13.12 21.19 1.52
C LYS A 6 -14.55 21.34 2.05
N GLU A 7 -15.50 20.69 1.40
CA GLU A 7 -16.93 20.81 1.74
C GLU A 7 -17.47 19.60 2.52
N LYS A 8 -16.66 18.54 2.71
CA LYS A 8 -17.08 17.26 3.30
C LYS A 8 -18.33 16.68 2.60
N THR A 9 -18.40 16.85 1.28
CA THR A 9 -19.52 16.42 0.44
C THR A 9 -19.12 15.26 -0.47
N MET A 10 -20.03 14.30 -0.63
CA MET A 10 -19.94 13.21 -1.60
C MET A 10 -20.86 13.47 -2.78
N GLY A 11 -20.31 13.46 -3.99
CA GLY A 11 -21.12 13.37 -5.21
C GLY A 11 -21.45 11.93 -5.55
N ASN A 12 -22.74 11.64 -5.77
CA ASN A 12 -23.28 10.34 -6.13
C ASN A 12 -22.87 9.17 -5.20
N PRO A 13 -23.07 9.27 -3.86
CA PRO A 13 -22.75 8.18 -2.95
C PRO A 13 -23.67 6.96 -3.18
N SER A 14 -23.10 5.77 -3.06
CA SER A 14 -23.81 4.48 -3.15
C SER A 14 -23.29 3.56 -2.04
N PHE A 15 -24.19 3.09 -1.18
CA PHE A 15 -23.91 2.23 -0.02
C PHE A 15 -24.59 0.88 -0.21
N TYR A 16 -23.88 -0.20 0.10
CA TYR A 16 -24.36 -1.58 -0.03
C TYR A 16 -24.24 -2.29 1.32
N PHE A 17 -25.31 -2.94 1.73
CA PHE A 17 -25.37 -3.77 2.94
C PHE A 17 -25.57 -5.21 2.53
N PHE A 18 -24.79 -6.11 3.13
CA PHE A 18 -24.76 -7.53 2.80
C PHE A 18 -25.20 -8.37 4.00
N ASP A 19 -25.85 -9.51 3.74
CA ASP A 19 -26.07 -10.56 4.74
C ASP A 19 -24.82 -11.44 4.92
N SER A 20 -24.87 -12.38 5.88
CA SER A 20 -23.79 -13.35 6.12
C SER A 20 -23.52 -14.28 4.92
N ALA A 21 -24.42 -14.34 3.94
CA ALA A 21 -24.27 -15.10 2.70
C ALA A 21 -23.78 -14.21 1.54
N PHE A 22 -23.28 -13.00 1.81
CA PHE A 22 -22.80 -12.02 0.83
C PHE A 22 -23.87 -11.57 -0.19
N ARG A 23 -25.16 -11.66 0.15
CA ARG A 23 -26.25 -11.14 -0.68
C ARG A 23 -26.57 -9.71 -0.29
N VAL A 24 -26.79 -8.83 -1.26
CA VAL A 24 -27.17 -7.44 -1.02
C VAL A 24 -28.59 -7.39 -0.48
N VAL A 25 -28.73 -7.04 0.80
CA VAL A 25 -30.02 -6.88 1.48
C VAL A 25 -30.56 -5.47 1.36
N LYS A 26 -29.67 -4.48 1.27
CA LYS A 26 -30.04 -3.07 1.20
C LYS A 26 -29.03 -2.28 0.39
N ARG A 27 -29.52 -1.38 -0.45
CA ARG A 27 -28.71 -0.45 -1.23
C ARG A 27 -29.29 0.95 -1.09
N ILE A 28 -28.43 1.92 -0.82
CA ILE A 28 -28.82 3.33 -0.67
C ILE A 28 -27.98 4.14 -1.64
N GLU A 29 -28.64 4.85 -2.54
CA GLU A 29 -27.98 5.74 -3.49
C GLU A 29 -28.56 7.14 -3.38
N GLY A 30 -27.73 8.16 -3.54
CA GLY A 30 -28.20 9.54 -3.61
C GLY A 30 -27.36 10.39 -4.53
N ARG A 31 -27.82 11.59 -4.85
CA ARG A 31 -27.04 12.54 -5.66
C ARG A 31 -25.96 13.25 -4.84
N LYS A 32 -26.25 13.54 -3.58
CA LYS A 32 -25.35 14.28 -2.69
C LYS A 32 -25.36 13.68 -1.29
N GLY A 33 -24.19 13.49 -0.70
CA GLY A 33 -24.04 13.13 0.71
C GLY A 33 -23.35 14.26 1.46
N ILE A 34 -23.95 14.74 2.54
CA ILE A 34 -23.42 15.80 3.42
C ILE A 34 -23.17 15.20 4.80
N TRP A 35 -22.01 15.46 5.38
CA TRP A 35 -21.73 15.01 6.75
C TRP A 35 -22.25 16.00 7.79
N GLU A 36 -23.17 15.56 8.64
CA GLU A 36 -23.72 16.30 9.76
C GLU A 36 -23.11 15.84 11.10
N GLY A 37 -21.78 15.90 11.23
CA GLY A 37 -21.06 15.66 12.49
C GLY A 37 -20.97 14.19 12.93
N SER A 38 -22.09 13.46 12.94
CA SER A 38 -22.20 12.05 13.37
C SER A 38 -22.95 11.15 12.39
N ARG A 39 -23.55 11.71 11.34
CA ARG A 39 -24.37 10.99 10.36
C ARG A 39 -24.21 11.59 8.96
N TRP A 40 -24.40 10.74 7.96
CA TRP A 40 -24.46 11.16 6.56
C TRP A 40 -25.90 11.53 6.21
N ARG A 41 -26.14 12.77 5.80
CA ARG A 41 -27.40 13.17 5.17
C ARG A 41 -27.27 12.96 3.66
N ILE A 42 -27.98 11.95 3.15
CA ILE A 42 -28.04 11.66 1.72
C ILE A 42 -29.26 12.36 1.15
N GLU A 43 -29.05 13.15 0.09
CA GLU A 43 -30.09 13.93 -0.56
C GLU A 43 -30.43 13.36 -1.94
N ASN A 44 -31.72 13.38 -2.25
CA ASN A 44 -32.31 13.01 -3.53
C ASN A 44 -31.86 11.63 -4.00
N GLY A 45 -32.37 10.61 -3.34
CA GLY A 45 -31.89 9.24 -3.50
C GLY A 45 -32.96 8.18 -3.61
N ILE A 46 -32.49 6.95 -3.79
CA ILE A 46 -33.30 5.74 -3.80
C ILE A 46 -32.76 4.77 -2.76
N ILE A 47 -33.67 4.18 -2.00
CA ILE A 47 -33.38 3.05 -1.12
C ILE A 47 -34.00 1.81 -1.76
N GLN A 48 -33.19 0.78 -1.91
CA GLN A 48 -33.59 -0.54 -2.37
C GLN A 48 -33.41 -1.49 -1.20
N GLU A 49 -34.46 -2.16 -0.77
CA GLU A 49 -34.41 -3.10 0.34
C GLU A 49 -35.09 -4.40 -0.06
N LEU A 50 -34.45 -5.53 0.26
CA LEU A 50 -35.00 -6.84 0.02
C LEU A 50 -36.16 -7.07 1.00
N LYS A 51 -37.38 -7.21 0.49
CA LYS A 51 -38.55 -7.56 1.30
C LYS A 51 -38.58 -9.06 1.57
N GLU A 52 -39.35 -9.46 2.59
CA GLU A 52 -39.55 -10.88 2.95
C GLU A 52 -40.10 -11.74 1.80
N ASP A 53 -40.81 -11.13 0.84
CA ASP A 53 -41.34 -11.76 -0.38
C ASP A 53 -40.27 -12.00 -1.48
N GLY A 54 -38.99 -11.75 -1.19
CA GLY A 54 -37.88 -11.90 -2.16
C GLY A 54 -37.83 -10.82 -3.24
N GLN A 55 -38.80 -9.91 -3.28
CA GLN A 55 -38.80 -8.76 -4.18
C GLN A 55 -38.04 -7.56 -3.59
N TYR A 56 -37.40 -6.77 -4.46
CA TYR A 56 -36.75 -5.52 -4.07
C TYR A 56 -37.79 -4.39 -4.01
N GLY A 57 -37.98 -3.82 -2.83
CA GLY A 57 -38.74 -2.59 -2.67
C GLY A 57 -37.90 -1.38 -3.04
N PHE A 58 -38.41 -0.49 -3.88
CA PHE A 58 -37.79 0.78 -4.22
C PHE A 58 -38.56 1.92 -3.55
N ALA A 59 -37.89 2.74 -2.75
CA ALA A 59 -38.46 3.98 -2.26
C ALA A 59 -37.54 5.16 -2.61
N LYS A 60 -38.15 6.23 -3.14
CA LYS A 60 -37.46 7.51 -3.35
C LYS A 60 -37.51 8.30 -2.05
N PHE A 61 -36.44 9.01 -1.74
CA PHE A 61 -36.37 9.92 -0.60
C PHE A 61 -35.73 11.25 -0.99
N GLU A 62 -36.19 12.33 -0.39
CA GLU A 62 -35.59 13.66 -0.55
C GLU A 62 -34.36 13.82 0.36
N ALA A 63 -34.46 13.38 1.62
CA ALA A 63 -33.37 13.36 2.57
C ALA A 63 -33.42 12.08 3.42
N TYR A 64 -32.28 11.40 3.55
CA TYR A 64 -32.13 10.20 4.38
C TYR A 64 -30.91 10.34 5.29
N ALA A 65 -31.11 10.20 6.59
CA ALA A 65 -30.04 10.21 7.57
C ALA A 65 -29.47 8.79 7.74
N LEU A 66 -28.27 8.57 7.22
CA LEU A 66 -27.54 7.31 7.33
C LEU A 66 -26.49 7.39 8.44
N GLN A 67 -26.62 6.50 9.42
CA GLN A 67 -25.65 6.34 10.49
C GLN A 67 -24.78 5.12 10.19
N ILE A 68 -23.52 5.36 9.85
CA ILE A 68 -22.50 4.35 9.60
C ILE A 68 -21.23 4.74 10.37
N PRO A 69 -20.36 3.79 10.74
CA PRO A 69 -19.12 4.09 11.44
C PRO A 69 -18.13 4.91 10.58
N GLU A 70 -18.31 4.94 9.26
CA GLU A 70 -17.41 5.63 8.34
C GLU A 70 -17.56 7.15 8.36
N THR A 71 -16.50 7.85 8.80
CA THR A 71 -16.45 9.31 8.86
C THR A 71 -15.93 9.90 7.54
N PRO A 72 -16.11 11.21 7.28
CA PRO A 72 -15.49 11.87 6.13
C PRO A 72 -13.98 11.72 6.11
N GLU A 73 -13.34 11.51 7.26
CA GLU A 73 -11.91 11.26 7.33
C GLU A 73 -11.51 9.93 6.69
N THR A 74 -12.35 8.89 6.78
CA THR A 74 -12.14 7.63 6.05
C THR A 74 -12.07 7.88 4.53
N PHE A 75 -12.90 8.79 4.02
CA PHE A 75 -12.94 9.12 2.59
C PHE A 75 -11.93 10.21 2.18
N MET A 76 -11.52 11.08 3.11
CA MET A 76 -10.41 12.04 2.95
C MET A 76 -9.05 11.35 3.00
N ARG A 77 -8.94 10.16 3.62
CA ARG A 77 -7.83 9.23 3.37
C ARG A 77 -7.96 8.67 1.95
N GLY A 78 -7.98 9.57 0.97
CA GLY A 78 -7.83 9.23 -0.42
C GLY A 78 -6.52 8.47 -0.52
N THR A 79 -6.63 7.17 -0.78
CA THR A 79 -5.65 6.30 -1.42
C THR A 79 -4.19 6.72 -1.21
N ARG A 80 -3.76 7.06 0.02
CA ARG A 80 -2.35 7.31 0.29
C ARG A 80 -1.69 5.99 -0.01
N LYS A 81 -0.80 5.98 -1.00
CA LYS A 81 -0.08 4.76 -1.31
C LYS A 81 0.63 4.35 -0.02
N PRO A 82 0.67 3.05 0.33
CA PRO A 82 1.42 2.56 1.49
C PRO A 82 2.86 3.13 1.55
N GLU A 83 3.41 3.41 0.37
CA GLU A 83 4.69 4.05 0.08
C GLU A 83 4.85 5.45 0.70
N GLU A 84 3.78 6.22 0.86
CA GLU A 84 3.79 7.60 1.35
C GLU A 84 3.49 7.72 2.85
N MET A 85 3.12 6.62 3.51
CA MET A 85 2.80 6.60 4.94
C MET A 85 4.07 6.53 5.80
N SER A 86 4.08 7.08 7.00
CA SER A 86 5.17 6.78 7.95
C SER A 86 5.11 5.32 8.42
N TYR A 87 6.18 4.78 9.00
CA TYR A 87 6.19 3.42 9.55
C TYR A 87 5.03 3.19 10.53
N TRP A 88 4.82 4.14 11.45
CA TRP A 88 3.74 4.08 12.45
C TRP A 88 2.34 4.14 11.83
N GLN A 89 2.16 4.96 10.79
CA GLN A 89 0.90 5.04 10.05
C GLN A 89 0.60 3.75 9.29
N LEU A 90 1.63 3.16 8.68
CA LEU A 90 1.49 1.91 7.94
C LEU A 90 1.16 0.73 8.88
N LYS A 91 1.75 0.69 10.07
CA LYS A 91 1.44 -0.32 11.09
C LYS A 91 -0.02 -0.23 11.56
N ALA A 92 -0.46 0.97 11.96
CA ALA A 92 -1.83 1.19 12.39
C ALA A 92 -2.84 0.83 11.28
N TYR A 93 -2.52 1.18 10.03
CA TYR A 93 -3.35 0.83 8.88
C TYR A 93 -3.40 -0.67 8.61
N ALA A 94 -2.26 -1.38 8.70
CA ALA A 94 -2.22 -2.83 8.53
C ALA A 94 -3.02 -3.59 9.61
N GLU A 95 -3.04 -3.08 10.84
CA GLU A 95 -3.86 -3.63 11.94
C GLU A 95 -5.35 -3.42 11.68
N THR A 96 -5.77 -2.22 11.24
CA THR A 96 -7.18 -1.95 10.88
C THR A 96 -7.65 -2.83 9.72
N VAL A 97 -6.86 -2.91 8.64
CA VAL A 97 -7.19 -3.74 7.46
C VAL A 97 -7.24 -5.23 7.81
N GLY A 98 -6.38 -5.70 8.71
CA GLY A 98 -6.39 -7.08 9.18
C GLY A 98 -7.63 -7.42 10.01
N GLN A 99 -8.13 -6.49 10.83
CA GLN A 99 -9.38 -6.66 11.60
C GLN A 99 -10.61 -6.68 10.70
N GLU A 100 -10.56 -5.99 9.56
CA GLU A 100 -11.62 -5.99 8.54
C GLU A 100 -11.60 -7.25 7.63
N GLY A 101 -10.65 -8.18 7.85
CA GLY A 101 -10.56 -9.44 7.10
C GLY A 101 -9.92 -9.32 5.70
N TYR A 102 -9.33 -8.17 5.37
CA TYR A 102 -8.65 -7.95 4.09
C TYR A 102 -7.20 -8.48 4.10
N ASN A 103 -6.69 -8.87 2.92
CA ASN A 103 -5.32 -9.37 2.76
C ASN A 103 -4.28 -8.28 3.09
N ASN A 104 -3.60 -8.43 4.23
CA ASN A 104 -2.64 -7.46 4.76
C ASN A 104 -1.19 -7.68 4.30
N ALA A 105 -0.91 -8.72 3.49
CA ALA A 105 0.45 -9.12 3.13
C ALA A 105 1.25 -8.00 2.44
N LYS A 106 0.59 -7.22 1.59
CA LYS A 106 1.19 -6.06 0.90
C LYS A 106 1.70 -5.00 1.88
N TYR A 107 0.96 -4.71 2.95
CA TYR A 107 1.33 -3.71 3.94
C TYR A 107 2.48 -4.20 4.82
N LEU A 108 2.52 -5.51 5.13
CA LEU A 108 3.63 -6.14 5.85
C LEU A 108 4.92 -6.12 5.04
N VAL A 109 4.87 -6.38 3.73
CA VAL A 109 6.02 -6.27 2.82
C VAL A 109 6.59 -4.85 2.83
N ASP A 110 5.74 -3.85 2.60
CA ASP A 110 6.17 -2.45 2.58
C ASP A 110 6.72 -1.97 3.93
N MET A 111 6.21 -2.51 5.04
CA MET A 111 6.73 -2.22 6.38
C MET A 111 8.16 -2.75 6.56
N ASN A 112 8.43 -3.98 6.10
CA ASN A 112 9.77 -4.57 6.14
C ASN A 112 10.75 -3.85 5.21
N ILE A 113 10.31 -3.39 4.04
CA ILE A 113 11.13 -2.60 3.12
C ILE A 113 11.56 -1.27 3.76
N LYS A 114 10.69 -0.61 4.52
CA LYS A 114 11.04 0.64 5.24
C LYS A 114 12.10 0.43 6.32
N LEU A 115 12.06 -0.70 7.02
CA LEU A 115 13.11 -1.10 7.97
C LEU A 115 14.42 -1.45 7.27
N ALA A 116 14.35 -2.05 6.08
CA ALA A 116 15.50 -2.41 5.28
C ALA A 116 16.21 -1.19 4.65
N PHE A 117 15.48 -0.09 4.39
CA PHE A 117 15.97 1.12 3.74
C PHE A 117 17.29 1.70 4.31
N PRO A 118 17.45 1.93 5.63
CA PRO A 118 18.71 2.43 6.19
C PRO A 118 19.90 1.48 6.00
N PHE A 119 19.66 0.17 5.88
CA PHE A 119 20.73 -0.82 5.66
C PHE A 119 21.22 -0.86 4.22
N ILE A 120 20.42 -0.38 3.26
CA ILE A 120 20.78 -0.33 1.84
C ILE A 120 22.06 0.47 1.64
N SER A 121 22.17 1.63 2.30
CA SER A 121 23.37 2.48 2.25
C SER A 121 24.62 1.78 2.77
N LEU A 122 24.50 1.00 3.85
CA LEU A 122 25.62 0.23 4.41
C LEU A 122 26.10 -0.84 3.43
N ILE A 123 25.17 -1.56 2.81
CA ILE A 123 25.46 -2.66 1.88
C ILE A 123 26.07 -2.15 0.58
N LEU A 124 25.54 -1.05 0.04
CA LEU A 124 26.13 -0.37 -1.11
C LEU A 124 27.56 0.10 -0.82
N LEU A 125 27.85 0.52 0.42
CA LEU A 125 29.19 0.90 0.86
C LEU A 125 30.13 -0.32 0.90
N THR A 126 29.65 -1.46 1.41
CA THR A 126 30.40 -2.72 1.48
C THR A 126 30.82 -3.24 0.09
N ILE A 127 30.00 -3.02 -0.95
CA ILE A 127 30.38 -3.34 -2.33
C ILE A 127 31.19 -2.21 -2.97
N GLY A 128 30.81 -0.96 -2.69
CA GLY A 128 31.42 0.22 -3.29
C GLY A 128 32.89 0.38 -2.94
N ILE A 129 33.29 0.07 -1.70
CA ILE A 129 34.70 0.12 -1.26
C ILE A 129 35.59 -0.82 -2.09
N PRO A 130 35.36 -2.15 -2.13
CA PRO A 130 36.23 -3.04 -2.89
C PRO A 130 36.16 -2.77 -4.38
N LEU A 131 34.99 -2.37 -4.90
CA LEU A 131 34.85 -2.01 -6.30
C LEU A 131 35.69 -0.76 -6.67
N ALA A 132 35.64 0.28 -5.86
CA ALA A 132 36.43 1.50 -6.07
C ALA A 132 37.94 1.22 -6.01
N LEU A 133 38.36 0.28 -5.15
CA LEU A 133 39.75 -0.15 -5.04
C LEU A 133 40.20 -1.01 -6.24
N ALA A 134 39.36 -1.94 -6.70
CA ALA A 134 39.67 -2.80 -7.84
C ALA A 134 39.78 -2.01 -9.16
N VAL A 135 38.93 -1.01 -9.36
CA VAL A 135 38.82 -0.27 -10.63
C VAL A 135 39.90 0.82 -10.78
N LYS A 136 40.76 1.04 -9.78
CA LYS A 136 41.91 1.97 -9.86
C LYS A 136 42.81 1.77 -11.09
N LYS A 137 42.88 0.56 -11.66
CA LYS A 137 43.68 0.26 -12.86
C LYS A 137 43.03 0.70 -14.19
N GLY A 138 41.73 1.01 -14.22
CA GLY A 138 40.97 1.29 -15.45
C GLY A 138 40.52 2.75 -15.66
N GLY A 139 40.88 3.66 -14.74
CA GLY A 139 40.53 5.08 -14.81
C GLY A 139 39.13 5.43 -14.26
N THR A 140 38.91 6.72 -14.01
CA THR A 140 37.68 7.26 -13.40
C THR A 140 36.37 6.90 -14.14
N PRO A 141 36.30 6.94 -15.50
CA PRO A 141 35.07 6.62 -16.21
C PRO A 141 34.61 5.17 -16.01
N LEU A 142 35.55 4.22 -15.97
CA LEU A 142 35.24 2.80 -15.76
C LEU A 142 34.62 2.59 -14.37
N ALA A 143 35.16 3.24 -13.33
CA ALA A 143 34.64 3.15 -11.96
C ALA A 143 33.19 3.63 -11.86
N VAL A 144 32.88 4.76 -12.51
CA VAL A 144 31.54 5.34 -12.51
C VAL A 144 30.55 4.43 -13.24
N SER A 145 30.91 3.91 -14.42
CA SER A 145 30.03 3.02 -15.19
C SER A 145 29.73 1.71 -14.44
N VAL A 146 30.73 1.11 -13.79
CA VAL A 146 30.51 -0.13 -13.02
C VAL A 146 29.69 0.13 -11.76
N GLY A 147 29.94 1.23 -11.04
CA GLY A 147 29.12 1.63 -9.89
C GLY A 147 27.65 1.86 -10.27
N MET A 148 27.41 2.50 -11.41
CA MET A 148 26.05 2.71 -11.93
C MET A 148 25.38 1.39 -12.31
N ALA A 149 26.10 0.46 -12.95
CA ALA A 149 25.58 -0.86 -13.29
C ALA A 149 25.19 -1.66 -12.03
N VAL A 150 26.02 -1.63 -10.98
CA VAL A 150 25.74 -2.29 -9.70
C VAL A 150 24.51 -1.68 -9.02
N CYS A 151 24.40 -0.36 -9.00
CA CYS A 151 23.23 0.33 -8.43
C CYS A 151 21.94 -0.05 -9.19
N PHE A 152 21.99 -0.06 -10.52
CA PHE A 152 20.85 -0.47 -11.34
C PHE A 152 20.45 -1.93 -11.09
N LEU A 153 21.43 -2.83 -11.01
CA LEU A 153 21.20 -4.25 -10.70
C LEU A 153 20.57 -4.44 -9.32
N TYR A 154 21.00 -3.67 -8.33
CA TYR A 154 20.43 -3.68 -6.99
C TYR A 154 18.95 -3.29 -7.00
N VAL A 155 18.60 -2.17 -7.65
CA VAL A 155 17.21 -1.71 -7.75
C VAL A 155 16.34 -2.72 -8.50
N LEU A 156 16.86 -3.35 -9.55
CA LEU A 156 16.15 -4.42 -10.27
C LEU A 156 15.84 -5.62 -9.37
N ILE A 157 16.84 -6.13 -8.64
CA ILE A 157 16.66 -7.29 -7.75
C ILE A 157 15.71 -6.96 -6.60
N LEU A 158 15.79 -5.76 -6.02
CA LEU A 158 14.85 -5.30 -5.01
C LEU A 158 13.42 -5.23 -5.56
N GLY A 159 13.23 -4.72 -6.78
CA GLY A 159 11.93 -4.67 -7.44
C GLY A 159 11.35 -6.07 -7.68
N LEU A 160 12.17 -7.02 -8.13
CA LEU A 160 11.77 -8.42 -8.32
C LEU A 160 11.40 -9.09 -6.99
N ALA A 161 12.22 -8.91 -5.96
CA ALA A 161 11.95 -9.47 -4.63
C ALA A 161 10.65 -8.90 -4.03
N ARG A 162 10.39 -7.59 -4.19
CA ARG A 162 9.13 -6.95 -3.81
C ARG A 162 7.96 -7.55 -4.58
N SER A 163 8.07 -7.72 -5.89
CA SER A 163 7.02 -8.32 -6.73
C SER A 163 6.66 -9.73 -6.28
N LEU A 164 7.67 -10.55 -5.99
CA LEU A 164 7.48 -11.92 -5.49
C LEU A 164 6.87 -11.96 -4.08
N GLY A 165 7.22 -11.00 -3.21
CA GLY A 165 6.59 -10.84 -1.90
C GLY A 165 5.12 -10.43 -1.99
N LEU A 166 4.80 -9.52 -2.92
CA LEU A 166 3.42 -9.09 -3.20
C LEU A 166 2.57 -10.22 -3.81
N ALA A 167 3.19 -11.09 -4.61
CA ALA A 167 2.54 -12.27 -5.16
C ALA A 167 2.32 -13.39 -4.12
N GLY A 168 2.82 -13.24 -2.88
CA GLY A 168 2.70 -14.24 -1.82
C GLY A 168 3.62 -15.46 -1.99
N VAL A 169 4.54 -15.43 -2.96
CA VAL A 169 5.50 -16.52 -3.22
C VAL A 169 6.62 -16.51 -2.16
N LEU A 170 7.03 -15.31 -1.73
CA LEU A 170 8.05 -15.12 -0.69
C LEU A 170 7.43 -14.52 0.57
N PRO A 171 7.84 -14.98 1.78
CA PRO A 171 7.43 -14.32 3.01
C PRO A 171 7.87 -12.85 3.01
N PRO A 172 7.08 -11.94 3.63
CA PRO A 172 7.35 -10.51 3.63
C PRO A 172 8.77 -10.14 4.09
N LEU A 173 9.28 -10.86 5.09
CA LEU A 173 10.63 -10.66 5.60
C LEU A 173 11.70 -10.96 4.53
N PHE A 174 11.60 -12.10 3.84
CA PHE A 174 12.56 -12.43 2.79
C PHE A 174 12.43 -11.50 1.59
N SER A 175 11.21 -11.08 1.22
CA SER A 175 11.02 -10.16 0.08
C SER A 175 11.76 -8.82 0.24
N ALA A 176 11.90 -8.33 1.47
CA ALA A 176 12.61 -7.07 1.75
C ALA A 176 14.12 -7.26 1.96
N TRP A 177 14.53 -8.42 2.49
CA TRP A 177 15.92 -8.67 2.89
C TRP A 177 16.73 -9.44 1.86
N LEU A 178 16.08 -10.09 0.88
CA LEU A 178 16.77 -10.92 -0.13
C LEU A 178 17.81 -10.12 -0.90
N ALA A 179 17.43 -8.96 -1.44
CA ALA A 179 18.37 -8.10 -2.17
C ALA A 179 19.54 -7.67 -1.28
N ASN A 180 19.25 -7.28 -0.03
CA ASN A 180 20.26 -6.89 0.94
C ASN A 180 21.26 -8.01 1.24
N LEU A 181 20.78 -9.21 1.55
CA LEU A 181 21.64 -10.35 1.87
C LEU A 181 22.49 -10.75 0.66
N LEU A 182 21.90 -10.80 -0.53
CA LEU A 182 22.58 -11.20 -1.76
C LEU A 182 23.75 -10.26 -2.08
N PHE A 183 23.52 -8.94 -1.97
CA PHE A 183 24.56 -7.93 -2.19
C PHE A 183 25.57 -7.89 -1.03
N LEU A 184 25.15 -8.09 0.22
CA LEU A 184 26.07 -8.19 1.35
C LEU A 184 27.05 -9.37 1.18
N PHE A 185 26.55 -10.56 0.84
CA PHE A 185 27.38 -11.73 0.56
C PHE A 185 28.30 -11.50 -0.64
N LEU A 186 27.80 -10.87 -1.70
CA LEU A 186 28.61 -10.53 -2.87
C LEU A 186 29.75 -9.57 -2.51
N GLY A 187 29.47 -8.54 -1.70
CA GLY A 187 30.46 -7.56 -1.25
C GLY A 187 31.54 -8.19 -0.38
N ILE A 188 31.16 -9.02 0.59
CA ILE A 188 32.10 -9.77 1.44
C ILE A 188 32.95 -10.71 0.58
N TYR A 189 32.32 -11.44 -0.34
CA TYR A 189 33.03 -12.33 -1.27
C TYR A 189 34.08 -11.57 -2.10
N MET A 190 33.70 -10.41 -2.66
CA MET A 190 34.61 -9.56 -3.43
C MET A 190 35.78 -9.05 -2.58
N MET A 191 35.52 -8.66 -1.34
CA MET A 191 36.54 -8.16 -0.42
C MET A 191 37.58 -9.25 -0.08
N ILE A 192 37.13 -10.47 0.21
CA ILE A 192 38.02 -11.61 0.51
C ILE A 192 38.86 -11.99 -0.71
N HIS A 193 38.28 -11.97 -1.91
CA HIS A 193 39.01 -12.35 -3.13
C HIS A 193 40.01 -11.30 -3.60
N MET A 194 39.82 -10.03 -3.23
CA MET A 194 40.69 -8.93 -3.64
C MET A 194 41.96 -8.78 -2.77
N GLU A 195 41.97 -9.37 -1.57
CA GLU A 195 43.16 -9.43 -0.70
C GLU A 195 44.16 -10.53 -1.11
N ARG A 196 43.85 -11.36 -2.11
CA ARG A 196 44.76 -12.33 -2.74
C ARG A 196 45.33 -11.79 -4.05
#